data_AF-A0A2E9TV03-F1
#
_entry.id   AF-A0A2E9TV03-F1
#
_cell.length_a   1.000
_cell.length_b   1.000
_cell.length_c   1.000
_cell.angle_alpha   90.00
_cell.angle_beta   90.00
_cell.angle_gamma   90.00
#
_symmetry.space_group_name_H-M   'P 1'
#
loop_
_entity.id
_entity.type
_entity.pdbx_description
1 polymer ?
#
loop_
_entity_poly.entity_id
_entity_poly.type
_entity_poly.pdbx_seq_one_letter_code
_entity_poly.pdbx_strand_id
1 'polypeptide(L)'
;MISCEEYNLPKQKGYLAHQFNKPEYELINTDCNFSFMINKKSEIKNISNCNIIINYAKFKAEIFLSNLKINENIDLLIQDFNTKVQENSNTINKINVSEFNDIENNKFGLSYSFEGNAPSNIQFHVT
;
A
#
# COMPACT_ATOMS: atom_id res chain seq x y z
N MET A 1 41.60 -12.21 43.94
CA MET A 1 40.59 -11.22 43.48
C MET A 1 40.63 -11.22 41.97
N ILE A 2 39.62 -11.79 41.31
CA ILE A 2 39.42 -11.66 39.86
C ILE A 2 38.06 -10.99 39.72
N SER A 3 38.08 -9.72 39.30
CA SER A 3 36.89 -8.91 39.05
C SER A 3 36.55 -9.06 37.58
N CYS A 4 35.36 -9.55 37.26
CA CYS A 4 34.80 -9.41 35.90
C CYS A 4 34.32 -7.97 35.73
N GLU A 5 34.87 -7.25 34.76
CA GLU A 5 34.29 -5.98 34.32
C GLU A 5 32.96 -6.26 33.61
N GLU A 6 31.85 -5.96 34.28
CA GLU A 6 30.53 -5.99 33.67
C GLU A 6 30.38 -4.79 32.73
N TYR A 7 30.62 -5.03 31.45
CA TYR A 7 30.29 -4.09 30.38
C TYR A 7 28.77 -3.94 30.29
N ASN A 8 28.23 -2.90 30.93
CA ASN A 8 26.84 -2.49 30.80
C ASN A 8 26.61 -1.83 29.42
N LEU A 9 26.47 -2.65 28.39
CA LEU A 9 26.00 -2.19 27.08
C LEU A 9 24.55 -1.69 27.22
N PRO A 10 24.22 -0.48 26.72
CA PRO A 10 22.86 0.03 26.81
C PRO A 10 21.90 -0.90 26.08
N LYS A 11 20.81 -1.27 26.77
CA LYS A 11 19.76 -2.13 26.22
C LYS A 11 19.20 -1.49 24.94
N GLN A 12 19.08 -2.27 23.87
CA GLN A 12 18.52 -1.79 22.61
C GLN A 12 17.13 -1.19 22.83
N LYS A 13 16.80 -0.14 22.06
CA LYS A 13 15.46 0.47 22.10
C LYS A 13 14.43 -0.60 21.75
N GLY A 14 13.40 -0.73 22.60
CA GLY A 14 12.28 -1.64 22.33
C GLY A 14 11.53 -1.19 21.09
N TYR A 15 11.32 -2.11 20.16
CA TYR A 15 10.46 -1.90 18.99
C TYR A 15 9.01 -2.23 19.35
N LEU A 16 8.06 -1.63 18.64
CA LEU A 16 6.66 -2.01 18.71
C LEU A 16 6.49 -3.46 18.23
N ALA A 17 6.20 -4.37 19.15
CA ALA A 17 5.94 -5.78 18.86
C ALA A 17 4.44 -6.01 18.65
N HIS A 18 3.89 -5.50 17.55
CA HIS A 18 2.50 -5.78 17.21
C HIS A 18 2.32 -7.25 16.84
N GLN A 19 1.51 -7.98 17.62
CA GLN A 19 1.12 -9.35 17.30
C GLN A 19 -0.06 -9.31 16.33
N PHE A 20 0.22 -9.53 15.05
CA PHE A 20 -0.81 -9.72 14.04
C PHE A 20 -1.08 -11.21 13.88
N ASN A 21 -2.36 -11.59 13.91
CA ASN A 21 -2.75 -12.94 13.51
C ASN A 21 -2.40 -13.15 12.04
N LYS A 22 -2.01 -14.38 11.68
CA LYS A 22 -1.75 -14.75 10.28
C LYS A 22 -2.95 -14.33 9.40
N PRO A 23 -2.71 -13.60 8.30
CA PRO A 23 -3.78 -13.21 7.40
C PRO A 23 -4.30 -14.43 6.64
N GLU A 24 -5.61 -14.48 6.46
CA GLU A 24 -6.27 -15.42 5.56
C GLU A 24 -6.80 -14.66 4.37
N TYR A 25 -6.59 -15.20 3.19
CA TYR A 25 -7.00 -14.57 1.95
C TYR A 25 -8.02 -15.42 1.20
N GLU A 26 -8.89 -14.75 0.46
CA GLU A 26 -9.83 -15.36 -0.46
C GLU A 26 -9.82 -14.63 -1.80
N LEU A 27 -10.08 -15.37 -2.88
CA LEU A 27 -10.15 -14.80 -4.21
C LEU A 27 -11.49 -14.10 -4.40
N ILE A 28 -11.46 -12.87 -4.88
CA ILE A 28 -12.66 -12.13 -5.26
C ILE A 28 -12.65 -11.88 -6.75
N ASN A 29 -13.76 -12.23 -7.38
CA ASN A 29 -14.08 -11.90 -8.75
C ASN A 29 -14.92 -10.62 -8.74
N THR A 30 -14.44 -9.59 -9.42
CA THR A 30 -15.19 -8.35 -9.59
C THR A 30 -15.89 -8.36 -10.95
N ASP A 31 -17.01 -7.66 -11.06
CA ASP A 31 -17.70 -7.43 -12.34
C ASP A 31 -16.91 -6.47 -13.27
N CYS A 32 -15.68 -6.13 -12.90
CA CYS A 32 -14.87 -5.07 -13.47
C CYS A 32 -13.64 -5.57 -14.22
N ASN A 33 -13.66 -6.83 -14.68
CA ASN A 33 -12.59 -7.50 -15.42
C ASN A 33 -11.26 -7.60 -14.66
N PHE A 34 -11.29 -7.64 -13.33
CA PHE A 34 -10.13 -7.98 -12.52
C PHE A 34 -10.52 -8.85 -11.32
N SER A 35 -9.59 -9.67 -10.86
CA SER A 35 -9.73 -10.47 -9.65
C SER A 35 -8.46 -10.35 -8.82
N PHE A 36 -8.61 -10.45 -7.50
CA PHE A 36 -7.50 -10.35 -6.57
C PHE A 36 -7.80 -11.09 -5.26
N MET A 37 -6.73 -11.43 -4.54
CA MET A 37 -6.83 -12.03 -3.22
C MET A 37 -7.03 -10.92 -2.18
N ILE A 38 -8.10 -11.00 -1.40
CA ILE A 38 -8.39 -10.06 -0.32
C ILE A 38 -8.23 -10.73 1.04
N ASN A 39 -7.87 -9.96 2.07
CA ASN A 39 -7.88 -10.46 3.44
C ASN A 39 -9.33 -10.61 3.93
N LYS A 40 -9.68 -11.80 4.46
CA LYS A 40 -11.03 -12.10 4.99
C LYS A 40 -11.49 -11.18 6.14
N LYS A 41 -10.57 -10.45 6.77
CA LYS A 41 -10.86 -9.50 7.86
C LYS A 41 -11.18 -8.08 7.35
N SER A 42 -11.24 -7.90 6.03
CA SER A 42 -11.61 -6.64 5.42
C SER A 42 -13.03 -6.70 4.87
N GLU A 43 -13.62 -5.53 4.67
CA GLU A 43 -14.95 -5.37 4.10
C GLU A 43 -14.84 -4.63 2.76
N ILE A 44 -15.48 -5.16 1.73
CA ILE A 44 -15.59 -4.45 0.45
C ILE A 44 -16.83 -3.56 0.45
N LYS A 45 -16.63 -2.28 0.10
CA LYS A 45 -17.69 -1.35 -0.26
C LYS A 45 -17.53 -0.96 -1.72
N ASN A 46 -18.49 -1.34 -2.55
CA ASN A 46 -18.54 -0.92 -3.95
C ASN A 46 -19.17 0.47 -4.04
N ILE A 47 -18.43 1.46 -4.56
CA ILE A 47 -18.94 2.85 -4.63
C ILE A 47 -19.71 3.11 -5.94
N SER A 48 -19.31 2.46 -7.05
CA SER A 48 -19.90 2.51 -8.41
C SER A 48 -18.76 2.48 -9.45
N ASN A 49 -19.06 2.14 -10.71
CA ASN A 49 -18.12 2.23 -11.85
C ASN A 49 -16.73 1.62 -11.58
N CYS A 50 -16.67 0.41 -11.01
CA CYS A 50 -15.40 -0.27 -10.72
C CYS A 50 -14.47 0.45 -9.74
N ASN A 51 -15.05 1.29 -8.88
CA ASN A 51 -14.41 1.83 -7.70
C ASN A 51 -14.79 0.99 -6.47
N ILE A 52 -13.78 0.42 -5.85
CA ILE A 52 -13.89 -0.48 -4.70
C ILE A 52 -13.12 0.16 -3.54
N ILE A 53 -13.75 0.21 -2.36
CA ILE A 53 -13.04 0.45 -1.11
C ILE A 53 -12.90 -0.87 -0.38
N ILE A 54 -11.67 -1.20 -0.01
CA ILE A 54 -11.38 -2.26 0.94
C ILE A 54 -11.18 -1.60 2.31
N ASN A 55 -12.13 -1.80 3.21
CA ASN A 55 -12.13 -1.23 4.54
C ASN A 55 -11.56 -2.22 5.57
N TYR A 56 -10.60 -1.78 6.36
CA TYR A 56 -10.07 -2.47 7.52
C TYR A 56 -10.49 -1.72 8.80
N ALA A 57 -11.72 -1.96 9.27
CA ALA A 57 -12.31 -1.24 10.39
C ALA A 57 -11.44 -1.27 11.66
N LYS A 58 -10.81 -2.41 11.97
CA LYS A 58 -9.92 -2.57 13.13
C LYS A 58 -8.69 -1.66 13.07
N PHE A 59 -8.20 -1.37 11.87
CA PHE A 59 -7.01 -0.54 11.64
C PHE A 59 -7.35 0.89 11.26
N LYS A 60 -8.65 1.23 11.10
CA LYS A 60 -9.13 2.50 10.57
C LYS A 60 -8.42 2.86 9.24
N ALA A 61 -8.26 1.85 8.39
CA ALA A 61 -7.53 1.97 7.13
C ALA A 61 -8.45 1.59 5.98
N GLU A 62 -8.33 2.31 4.87
CA GLU A 62 -9.09 2.09 3.65
C GLU A 62 -8.12 2.01 2.47
N ILE A 63 -8.39 1.10 1.54
CA ILE A 63 -7.67 1.00 0.28
C ILE A 63 -8.67 1.30 -0.83
N PHE A 64 -8.37 2.32 -1.63
CA PHE A 64 -9.16 2.71 -2.78
C PHE A 64 -8.59 2.04 -4.03
N LEU A 65 -9.43 1.29 -4.73
CA LEU A 65 -9.08 0.62 -5.96
C LEU A 65 -10.03 1.09 -7.07
N SER A 66 -9.45 1.57 -8.17
CA SER A 66 -10.18 2.06 -9.33
C SER A 66 -9.62 1.42 -10.59
N ASN A 67 -10.48 0.76 -11.38
CA ASN A 67 -10.08 0.30 -12.70
C ASN A 67 -10.32 1.40 -13.74
N LEU A 68 -9.22 1.88 -14.35
CA LEU A 68 -9.24 2.95 -15.32
C LEU A 68 -9.01 2.38 -16.73
N LYS A 69 -9.91 2.69 -17.66
CA LYS A 69 -9.75 2.33 -19.07
C LYS A 69 -8.80 3.31 -19.75
N ILE A 70 -7.84 2.79 -20.51
CA ILE A 70 -6.90 3.57 -21.31
C ILE A 70 -7.49 3.71 -22.72
N ASN A 71 -8.02 4.88 -23.02
CA ASN A 71 -8.60 5.26 -24.32
C ASN A 71 -8.03 6.63 -24.73
N GLU A 72 -6.87 6.65 -25.41
CA GLU A 72 -6.21 7.88 -25.89
C GLU A 72 -5.91 8.94 -24.80
N ASN A 73 -5.98 8.55 -23.53
CA ASN A 73 -5.89 9.45 -22.36
C ASN A 73 -4.73 9.08 -21.42
N ILE A 74 -3.75 8.30 -21.89
CA ILE A 74 -2.67 7.79 -21.04
C ILE A 74 -1.86 8.91 -20.37
N ASP A 75 -1.56 9.99 -21.11
CA ASP A 75 -0.80 11.12 -20.58
C ASP A 75 -1.56 11.84 -19.46
N LEU A 76 -2.87 11.97 -19.60
CA LEU A 76 -3.74 12.54 -18.56
C LEU A 76 -3.77 11.65 -17.31
N LEU A 77 -3.87 10.33 -17.48
CA LEU A 77 -3.85 9.38 -16.36
C LEU A 77 -2.51 9.43 -15.59
N ILE A 78 -1.40 9.51 -16.32
CA ILE A 78 -0.06 9.64 -15.74
C ILE A 78 0.08 10.99 -15.02
N GLN A 79 -0.40 12.07 -15.63
CA GLN A 79 -0.39 13.40 -15.02
C GLN A 79 -1.20 13.43 -13.72
N ASP A 80 -2.44 12.95 -13.74
CA ASP A 80 -3.32 12.88 -12.55
C ASP A 80 -2.68 12.05 -11.43
N PHE A 81 -2.07 10.92 -11.78
CA PHE A 81 -1.35 10.09 -10.82
C PHE A 81 -0.16 10.83 -10.21
N ASN A 82 0.66 11.50 -11.03
CA ASN A 82 1.81 12.27 -10.58
C ASN A 82 1.40 13.46 -9.71
N THR A 83 0.30 14.14 -10.04
CA THR A 83 -0.27 15.20 -9.20
C THR A 83 -0.62 14.67 -7.82
N LYS A 84 -1.27 13.51 -7.71
CA LYS A 84 -1.56 12.90 -6.39
C LYS A 84 -0.31 12.50 -5.62
N VAL A 85 0.73 12.01 -6.32
CA VAL A 85 2.02 11.73 -5.67
C VAL A 85 2.62 13.01 -5.11
N GLN A 86 2.59 14.11 -5.89
CA GLN A 86 3.07 15.42 -5.45
C GLN A 86 2.28 15.95 -4.25
N GLU A 87 0.95 15.93 -4.31
CA GLU A 87 0.07 16.37 -3.22
C GLU A 87 0.34 15.63 -1.91
N ASN A 88 0.51 14.30 -1.98
CA ASN A 88 0.84 13.48 -0.82
C ASN A 88 2.29 13.65 -0.33
N SER A 89 3.16 14.25 -1.16
CA SER A 89 4.56 14.48 -0.83
C SER A 89 4.87 15.84 -0.21
N ASN A 90 3.90 16.76 -0.13
CA ASN A 90 4.16 18.14 0.30
C ASN A 90 4.68 18.29 1.74
N THR A 91 4.28 17.39 2.65
CA THR A 91 4.55 17.47 4.09
C THR A 91 5.35 16.29 4.64
N ILE A 92 5.89 15.45 3.76
CA ILE A 92 6.52 14.18 4.15
C ILE A 92 8.04 14.26 4.08
N ASN A 93 8.69 13.40 4.84
CA ASN A 93 10.13 13.45 5.01
C ASN A 93 10.86 12.63 3.94
N LYS A 94 10.23 11.54 3.48
CA LYS A 94 10.83 10.61 2.52
C LYS A 94 9.77 9.86 1.73
N ILE A 95 10.04 9.68 0.43
CA ILE A 95 9.27 8.81 -0.46
C ILE A 95 10.13 7.58 -0.77
N ASN A 96 9.56 6.38 -0.60
CA ASN A 96 10.14 5.15 -1.11
C ASN A 96 9.37 4.70 -2.35
N VAL A 97 10.10 4.31 -3.40
CA VAL A 97 9.52 3.80 -4.64
C VAL A 97 9.88 2.32 -4.77
N SER A 98 8.89 1.50 -5.13
CA SER A 98 9.08 0.07 -5.41
C SER A 98 8.37 -0.33 -6.69
N GLU A 99 9.08 -1.09 -7.51
CA GLU A 99 8.59 -1.65 -8.76
C GLU A 99 8.21 -3.13 -8.59
N PHE A 100 7.22 -3.57 -9.36
CA PHE A 100 6.83 -4.96 -9.52
C PHE A 100 6.84 -5.29 -11.00
N ASN A 101 7.65 -6.29 -11.40
CA ASN A 101 7.85 -6.63 -12.81
C ASN A 101 7.63 -8.13 -13.01
N ASP A 102 6.55 -8.49 -13.69
CA ASP A 102 6.22 -9.86 -14.11
C ASP A 102 6.17 -9.90 -15.64
N ILE A 103 7.35 -10.13 -16.23
CA ILE A 103 7.57 -10.12 -17.68
C ILE A 103 6.81 -11.26 -18.36
N GLU A 104 6.72 -12.43 -17.72
CA GLU A 104 6.07 -13.61 -18.29
C GLU A 104 4.57 -13.38 -18.50
N ASN A 105 3.92 -12.66 -17.58
CA ASN A 105 2.49 -12.38 -17.65
C ASN A 105 2.17 -10.96 -18.16
N ASN A 106 3.18 -10.18 -18.58
CA ASN A 106 3.05 -8.76 -18.95
C ASN A 106 2.33 -7.92 -17.88
N LYS A 107 2.69 -8.10 -16.60
CA LYS A 107 2.11 -7.33 -15.49
C LYS A 107 3.19 -6.48 -14.84
N PHE A 108 2.95 -5.18 -14.76
CA PHE A 108 3.89 -4.22 -14.20
C PHE A 108 3.19 -3.37 -13.15
N GLY A 109 3.93 -2.97 -12.11
CA GLY A 109 3.38 -2.15 -11.05
C GLY A 109 4.43 -1.20 -10.49
N LEU A 110 3.96 -0.04 -10.08
CA LEU A 110 4.79 0.98 -9.44
C LEU A 110 4.07 1.48 -8.20
N SER A 111 4.78 1.50 -7.07
CA SER A 111 4.25 1.93 -5.78
C SER A 111 5.14 2.98 -5.13
N TYR A 112 4.48 3.96 -4.50
CA TYR A 112 5.07 5.06 -3.76
C TYR A 112 4.58 4.95 -2.33
N SER A 113 5.51 4.84 -1.38
CA SER A 113 5.23 4.86 0.05
C SER A 113 5.75 6.16 0.65
N PHE A 114 4.89 6.88 1.35
CA PHE A 114 5.20 8.17 1.96
C PHE A 114 5.48 7.99 3.46
N GLU A 115 6.67 8.39 3.91
CA GLU A 115 7.05 8.41 5.33
C GLU A 115 6.82 9.81 5.91
N GLY A 116 5.73 9.98 6.66
CA GLY A 116 5.38 11.24 7.29
C GLY A 116 3.87 11.41 7.44
N ASN A 117 3.45 12.65 7.69
CA ASN A 117 2.03 12.99 7.77
C ASN A 117 1.49 13.32 6.37
N ALA A 118 1.19 12.26 5.61
CA ALA A 118 0.59 12.33 4.28
C ALA A 118 -0.93 12.09 4.35
N PRO A 119 -1.74 12.70 3.47
CA PRO A 119 -3.15 12.34 3.30
C PRO A 119 -3.34 10.85 2.95
N SER A 120 -2.50 10.31 2.05
CA SER A 120 -2.36 8.87 1.79
C SER A 120 -0.91 8.44 1.98
N ASN A 121 -0.70 7.34 2.68
CA ASN A 121 0.62 6.78 2.93
C ASN A 121 1.14 5.88 1.78
N ILE A 122 0.27 5.44 0.87
CA ILE A 122 0.64 4.62 -0.30
C ILE A 122 -0.13 5.08 -1.54
N GLN A 123 0.55 5.17 -2.67
CA GLN A 123 -0.03 5.44 -3.99
C GLN A 123 0.57 4.47 -5.01
N PHE A 124 -0.23 3.78 -5.81
CA PHE A 124 0.27 2.78 -6.76
C PHE A 124 -0.61 2.66 -8.00
N HIS A 125 -0.03 2.12 -9.07
CA HIS A 125 -0.77 1.67 -10.24
C HIS A 125 -0.23 0.33 -10.73
N VAL A 126 -1.06 -0.42 -11.44
CA VAL A 126 -0.73 -1.71 -12.06
C VAL A 126 -1.25 -1.67 -13.49
N THR A 127 -0.45 -2.19 -14.42
CA THR A 127 -0.75 -2.30 -15.85
C THR A 127 -0.55 -3.72 -16.31
#